data_AF-A0A9D9MMZ3-F1
#
_entry.id   AF-A0A9D9MMZ3-F1
#
_cell.length_a   1.000
_cell.length_b   1.000
_cell.length_c   1.000
_cell.angle_alpha   90.00
_cell.angle_beta   90.00
_cell.angle_gamma   90.00
#
_symmetry.space_group_name_H-M   'P 1'
#
loop_
_entity.id
_entity.type
_entity.pdbx_description
1 polymer ?
#
loop_
_entity_poly.entity_id
_entity_poly.type
_entity_poly.pdbx_seq_one_letter_code
_entity_poly.pdbx_strand_id
1 'polypeptide(L)' 'MKKVVLFSALALGFLVTSSSCGKNKCHECHYDKAGAEIEMGEYCGDDLKQLEALGTYTDSTGTYTVHCHEH' A
#
# COMPACT_ATOMS: atom_id res chain seq x y z
N MET A 1 27.60 -15.42 -38.80
CA MET A 1 26.67 -16.38 -38.19
C MET A 1 25.27 -15.77 -38.23
N LYS A 2 24.30 -16.49 -38.83
CA LYS A 2 22.83 -16.38 -38.71
C LYS A 2 22.35 -15.54 -37.50
N LYS A 3 21.76 -14.36 -37.73
CA LYS A 3 20.31 -14.08 -37.91
C LYS A 3 19.52 -13.99 -36.59
N VAL A 4 18.89 -12.81 -36.43
CA VAL A 4 17.50 -12.58 -35.95
C VAL A 4 17.31 -12.74 -34.43
N VAL A 5 17.30 -11.60 -33.71
CA VAL A 5 16.10 -10.89 -33.21
C VAL A 5 15.23 -11.79 -32.33
N LEU A 6 15.31 -11.56 -31.01
CA LEU A 6 14.28 -11.97 -30.07
C LEU A 6 13.80 -10.76 -29.29
N PHE A 7 12.54 -10.45 -29.58
CA PHE A 7 11.62 -9.59 -28.87
C PHE A 7 11.61 -9.88 -27.36
N SER A 8 11.62 -8.83 -26.56
CA SER A 8 10.61 -8.63 -25.52
C SER A 8 10.77 -7.23 -24.95
N ALA A 9 10.01 -6.30 -25.52
CA ALA A 9 9.66 -5.07 -24.86
C ALA A 9 8.83 -5.45 -23.62
N LEU A 10 9.49 -5.59 -22.47
CA LEU A 10 8.79 -5.51 -21.18
C LEU A 10 8.35 -4.06 -21.02
N ALA A 11 7.17 -3.76 -21.56
CA ALA A 11 6.37 -2.65 -21.10
C ALA A 11 5.92 -2.96 -19.67
N LEU A 12 6.80 -2.69 -18.70
CA LEU A 12 6.39 -2.50 -17.32
C LEU A 12 5.62 -1.18 -17.29
N GLY A 13 4.30 -1.32 -17.42
CA GLY A 13 3.35 -0.25 -17.29
C GLY A 13 3.58 0.49 -15.98
N PHE A 14 4.06 1.71 -16.10
CA PHE A 14 3.44 2.91 -15.54
C PHE A 14 2.50 2.63 -14.34
N LEU A 15 3.06 2.41 -13.16
CA LEU A 15 2.39 2.75 -11.90
C LEU A 15 2.84 4.16 -11.54
N VAL A 16 2.25 5.16 -12.20
CA VAL A 16 2.12 6.48 -11.60
C VAL A 16 1.18 6.31 -10.41
N THR A 17 1.76 6.14 -9.22
CA THR A 17 1.06 6.52 -8.01
C THR A 17 0.90 8.04 -8.08
N SER A 18 -0.33 8.42 -8.40
CA SER A 18 -0.81 9.77 -8.51
C SER A 18 -0.41 10.60 -7.30
N SER A 19 0.38 11.63 -7.55
CA SER A 19 0.64 12.73 -6.64
C SER A 19 -0.68 13.40 -6.22
N SER A 20 -1.23 13.02 -5.07
CA SER A 20 -2.40 13.69 -4.50
C SER A 20 -1.96 14.95 -3.75
N CYS A 21 -1.84 16.03 -4.51
CA CYS A 21 -1.80 17.39 -4.00
C CYS A 21 -3.10 17.68 -3.22
N GLY A 22 -3.04 17.63 -1.89
CA GLY A 22 -3.71 18.61 -1.03
C GLY A 22 -5.19 18.47 -0.64
N LYS A 23 -5.93 17.40 -0.96
CA LYS A 23 -7.31 17.22 -0.43
C LYS A 23 -7.71 15.80 -0.01
N ASN A 24 -7.01 14.78 -0.51
CA ASN A 24 -7.14 13.39 -0.06
C ASN A 24 -5.77 12.96 0.42
N LYS A 25 -5.51 13.20 1.71
CA LYS A 25 -4.32 12.71 2.39
C LYS A 25 -4.44 11.18 2.38
N CYS A 26 -3.55 10.55 1.64
CA CYS A 26 -3.44 9.11 1.56
C CYS A 26 -2.23 8.74 2.40
N HIS A 27 -2.35 7.72 3.24
CA HIS A 27 -1.27 7.30 4.13
C HIS A 27 -1.03 5.82 3.96
N GLU A 28 0.23 5.44 3.98
CA GLU A 28 0.63 4.05 4.06
C GLU A 28 0.36 3.54 5.47
N CYS A 29 -0.35 2.41 5.55
CA CYS A 29 -0.71 1.77 6.80
C CYS A 29 -0.04 0.41 6.92
N HIS A 30 0.41 0.08 8.12
CA HIS A 30 0.91 -1.24 8.48
C HIS A 30 0.32 -1.70 9.80
N TYR A 31 0.41 -3.00 10.07
CA TYR A 31 0.07 -3.56 11.38
C TYR A 31 1.17 -4.46 11.91
N ASP A 32 1.33 -4.50 13.23
CA ASP A 32 2.28 -5.38 13.89
C ASP A 32 1.74 -6.79 14.00
N LYS A 33 2.44 -7.75 13.39
CA LYS A 33 2.17 -9.17 13.54
C LYS A 33 3.44 -9.90 13.99
N ALA A 34 3.38 -10.49 15.18
CA ALA A 34 4.46 -11.30 15.75
C ALA A 34 5.83 -10.58 15.78
N GLY A 35 5.82 -9.26 15.97
CA GLY A 35 7.02 -8.42 15.98
C GLY A 35 7.54 -8.02 14.59
N ALA A 36 6.75 -8.23 13.54
CA ALA A 36 7.02 -7.74 12.19
C ALA A 36 5.91 -6.78 11.74
N GLU A 37 6.29 -5.68 11.09
CA GLU A 37 5.37 -4.75 10.46
C GLU A 37 4.92 -5.33 9.11
N ILE A 38 3.61 -5.47 8.93
CA ILE A 38 2.99 -5.96 7.70
C ILE A 38 2.30 -4.79 7.00
N GLU A 39 2.84 -4.42 5.84
CA GLU A 39 2.30 -3.38 4.96
C GLU A 39 0.89 -3.76 4.48
N MET A 40 -0.09 -2.91 4.77
CA MET A 40 -1.47 -3.05 4.31
C MET A 40 -1.70 -2.31 2.98
N GLY A 41 -0.86 -1.31 2.70
CA GLY A 41 -0.92 -0.43 1.55
C GLY A 41 -1.40 0.98 1.92
N GLU A 42 -1.65 1.78 0.88
CA GLU A 42 -2.08 3.17 1.01
C GLU A 42 -3.60 3.29 1.12
N TYR A 43 -4.07 4.00 2.15
CA TYR A 43 -5.48 4.31 2.38
C TYR A 43 -5.72 5.81 2.32
N CYS A 44 -6.85 6.22 1.74
CA CYS A 44 -7.20 7.62 1.52
C CYS A 44 -8.57 7.96 2.10
N GLY A 45 -8.77 9.23 2.46
CA GLY A 45 -10.12 9.77 2.68
C GLY A 45 -10.84 9.12 3.86
N ASP A 46 -12.09 8.67 3.65
CA ASP A 46 -12.91 8.09 4.71
C ASP A 46 -12.47 6.67 5.11
N ASP A 47 -11.90 5.89 4.18
CA ASP A 47 -11.34 4.57 4.48
C ASP A 47 -10.19 4.70 5.48
N LEU A 48 -9.29 5.66 5.26
CA LEU A 48 -8.22 5.98 6.19
C LEU A 48 -8.79 6.40 7.55
N LYS A 49 -9.70 7.38 7.58
CA LYS A 49 -10.28 7.86 8.86
C LYS A 49 -10.95 6.74 9.63
N GLN A 50 -11.63 5.83 8.93
CA GLN A 50 -12.29 4.69 9.57
C GLN A 50 -11.24 3.71 10.12
N LEU A 51 -10.17 3.46 9.38
CA LEU A 51 -9.09 2.60 9.81
C LEU A 51 -8.33 3.18 11.02
N GLU A 52 -8.03 4.48 11.00
CA GLU A 52 -7.45 5.23 12.13
C GLU A 52 -8.40 5.28 13.34
N ALA A 53 -9.71 5.44 13.12
CA ALA A 53 -10.70 5.44 14.20
C ALA A 53 -10.87 4.06 14.85
N LEU A 54 -10.74 2.98 14.08
CA LEU A 54 -10.71 1.61 14.59
C LEU A 54 -9.39 1.29 15.29
N GLY A 55 -8.27 1.82 14.77
CA GLY A 55 -6.91 1.60 15.28
C GLY A 55 -6.46 0.14 15.25
N THR A 56 -7.26 -0.76 14.69
CA THR A 56 -7.03 -2.21 14.71
C THR A 56 -7.51 -2.87 13.42
N TYR A 57 -6.79 -3.91 13.01
CA TYR A 57 -7.07 -4.73 11.85
C TYR A 57 -7.21 -6.19 12.29
N THR A 58 -8.29 -6.85 11.87
CA THR A 58 -8.51 -8.27 12.20
C THR A 58 -8.34 -9.12 10.96
N ASP A 59 -7.36 -10.02 11.00
CA ASP A 59 -7.14 -11.05 9.99
C ASP A 59 -7.53 -12.44 10.55
N SER A 60 -7.46 -13.48 9.71
CA SER A 60 -7.56 -14.90 10.09
C SER A 60 -6.71 -15.33 11.30
N THR A 61 -5.70 -14.55 11.63
CA THR A 61 -4.71 -14.85 12.68
C THR A 61 -4.90 -14.07 13.99
N GLY A 62 -5.78 -13.06 14.01
CA GLY A 62 -6.06 -12.27 15.20
C GLY A 62 -6.33 -10.79 14.89
N THR A 63 -6.48 -9.99 15.95
CA THR A 63 -6.62 -8.54 15.88
C THR A 63 -5.27 -7.88 16.19
N TYR A 64 -4.85 -6.96 15.34
CA TYR A 64 -3.56 -6.28 15.36
C TYR A 64 -3.75 -4.78 15.40
N THR A 65 -2.82 -4.06 16.04
CA THR A 65 -2.83 -2.59 16.04
C THR A 65 -2.39 -2.07 14.68
N VAL A 66 -3.14 -1.12 14.14
CA VAL A 66 -2.82 -0.46 12.87
C VAL A 66 -2.11 0.85 13.13
N HIS A 67 -1.05 1.07 12.38
CA HIS A 67 -0.26 2.28 12.33
C HIS A 67 -0.32 2.84 10.91
N CYS A 68 -1.12 3.89 10.74
CA CYS A 68 -1.16 4.70 9.52
C CYS A 68 -0.36 5.98 9.79
N HIS A 69 0.76 6.18 9.11
CA HIS A 69 1.58 7.39 9.30
C HIS A 69 1.77 8.15 7.99
N GLU A 70 1.39 9.43 8.02
CA GLU A 70 2.20 10.56 7.52
C GLU A 70 1.81 11.78 8.37
N HIS A 71 2.39 11.93 9.55
CA HIS A 71 2.29 13.17 10.34
C HIS A 71 3.67 13.76 10.57
#